data_AF-A0A1Q5TF74-F1
#
_entry.id   AF-A0A1Q5TF74-F1
#
_cell.length_a   1.000
_cell.length_b   1.000
_cell.length_c   1.000
_cell.angle_alpha   90.00
_cell.angle_beta   90.00
_cell.angle_gamma   90.00
#
_symmetry.space_group_name_H-M   'P 1'
#
loop_
_entity.id
_entity.type
_entity.pdbx_description
1 polymer ?
#
loop_
_entity_poly.entity_id
_entity_poly.type
_entity_poly.pdbx_seq_one_letter_code
_entity_poly.pdbx_strand_id
1 'polypeptide(L)' 'MSRDLSTRLGLSQDEGEKWIVNLIRDTRVDAKIDYKEGTVIMNHPPQSVYQQVIEKTKGAFFRTQVLSSAVAK' A
#
# COMPACT_ATOMS: atom_id res chain seq x y z
N MET A 1 -17.85 -10.98 -8.65
CA MET A 1 -16.51 -10.45 -9.01
C MET A 1 -15.44 -11.52 -9.29
N SER A 2 -15.59 -12.77 -8.85
CA SER A 2 -14.54 -13.80 -9.07
C SER A 2 -14.29 -14.16 -10.55
N ARG A 3 -15.29 -14.01 -11.44
CA ARG A 3 -15.15 -14.47 -12.84
C ARG A 3 -14.15 -13.65 -13.68
N ASP A 4 -14.13 -12.32 -13.59
CA ASP A 4 -13.22 -11.49 -14.40
C ASP A 4 -11.76 -11.65 -13.94
N LEU A 5 -11.51 -11.61 -12.63
CA LEU A 5 -10.19 -11.86 -12.06
C LEU A 5 -9.69 -13.26 -12.42
N SER A 6 -10.51 -14.29 -12.19
CA SER A 6 -10.14 -15.68 -12.50
C SER A 6 -9.88 -15.88 -13.99
N THR A 7 -10.68 -15.28 -14.87
CA THR A 7 -10.47 -15.33 -16.33
C THR A 7 -9.16 -14.68 -16.75
N ARG A 8 -8.83 -13.51 -16.19
CA ARG A 8 -7.56 -12.81 -16.49
C ARG A 8 -6.33 -13.55 -15.98
N LEU A 9 -6.47 -14.30 -14.89
CA LEU A 9 -5.41 -15.11 -14.31
C LEU A 9 -5.37 -16.55 -14.84
N GLY A 10 -6.32 -16.94 -15.71
CA GLY A 10 -6.44 -18.31 -16.20
C GLY A 10 -6.80 -19.34 -15.12
N LEU A 11 -7.44 -18.90 -14.03
CA LEU A 11 -7.82 -19.71 -12.89
C LEU A 11 -9.30 -20.12 -12.97
N SER A 12 -9.65 -21.23 -12.33
CA SER A 12 -11.06 -21.51 -12.01
C SER A 12 -11.58 -20.54 -10.94
N GLN A 13 -12.89 -20.46 -10.78
CA GLN A 13 -13.52 -19.52 -9.84
C GLN A 13 -13.07 -19.75 -8.38
N ASP A 14 -12.98 -21.01 -7.96
CA ASP A 14 -12.48 -21.41 -6.64
C ASP A 14 -11.00 -21.08 -6.45
N GLU A 15 -10.19 -21.26 -7.50
CA GLU A 15 -8.77 -20.94 -7.47
C GLU A 15 -8.54 -19.43 -7.41
N GLY A 16 -9.34 -18.63 -8.13
CA GLY A 16 -9.26 -17.17 -8.07
C GLY A 16 -9.61 -16.61 -6.69
N GLU A 17 -10.59 -17.20 -6.00
CA GLU A 17 -10.93 -16.82 -4.61
C GLU A 17 -9.81 -17.18 -3.63
N LYS A 18 -9.19 -18.35 -3.76
CA LYS A 18 -8.01 -18.71 -2.96
C LYS A 18 -6.82 -17.81 -3.27
N TRP A 19 -6.62 -17.48 -4.54
CA TRP A 19 -5.51 -16.64 -4.99
C TRP A 19 -5.60 -15.24 -4.39
N ILE A 20 -6.78 -14.61 -4.40
CA ILE A 20 -6.94 -13.25 -3.84
C ILE A 20 -6.78 -13.25 -2.32
N VAL A 21 -7.25 -14.29 -1.62
CA VAL A 21 -7.04 -14.45 -0.17
C VAL A 21 -5.55 -14.57 0.15
N ASN A 22 -4.81 -15.37 -0.62
CA ASN A 22 -3.37 -15.52 -0.44
C ASN A 22 -2.62 -14.22 -0.76
N LEU A 23 -2.99 -13.51 -1.82
CA LEU A 23 -2.38 -12.21 -2.15
C LEU A 23 -2.51 -11.21 -0.99
N ILE A 24 -3.71 -11.06 -0.43
CA ILE A 24 -3.95 -10.13 0.70
C ILE A 24 -3.14 -10.57 1.92
N ARG A 25 -3.06 -11.88 2.18
CA ARG A 25 -2.28 -12.45 3.30
C ARG A 25 -0.77 -12.21 3.15
N ASP A 26 -0.23 -12.44 1.96
CA ASP A 26 1.21 -12.41 1.71
C ASP A 26 1.76 -10.99 1.61
N THR A 27 0.98 -10.06 1.05
CA THR A 27 1.39 -8.66 0.85
C THR A 27 1.19 -7.78 2.08
N ARG A 28 0.53 -8.29 3.12
CA ARG A 28 0.16 -7.53 4.35
C ARG A 28 -0.61 -6.24 4.04
N VAL A 29 -1.32 -6.20 2.91
CA VAL A 29 -2.13 -5.05 2.54
C VAL A 29 -3.42 -5.09 3.37
N ASP A 30 -3.80 -3.95 3.93
CA ASP A 30 -5.10 -3.81 4.57
C ASP A 30 -6.18 -3.81 3.46
N ALA A 31 -6.89 -4.92 3.34
CA ALA A 31 -7.92 -5.14 2.34
C ALA A 31 -9.03 -6.01 2.90
N LYS A 32 -10.26 -5.78 2.43
CA LYS A 32 -11.46 -6.51 2.82
C LYS A 32 -12.16 -7.06 1.58
N ILE A 33 -12.51 -8.34 1.63
CA ILE A 33 -13.31 -9.00 0.61
C ILE A 33 -14.80 -8.76 0.93
N ASP A 34 -15.52 -8.14 0.01
CA ASP A 34 -16.98 -8.06 0.02
C ASP A 34 -17.54 -9.22 -0.81
N TYR A 35 -17.99 -10.28 -0.15
CA TYR A 35 -18.55 -11.45 -0.82
C TYR A 35 -19.90 -11.18 -1.51
N LYS A 36 -20.66 -10.15 -1.11
CA LYS A 36 -22.00 -9.86 -1.67
C LYS A 36 -21.88 -9.19 -3.03
N GLU A 37 -21.05 -8.16 -3.13
CA GLU A 37 -20.71 -7.51 -4.41
C GLU A 37 -19.61 -8.29 -5.17
N GLY A 38 -18.97 -9.23 -4.47
CA GLY A 38 -17.76 -9.93 -4.85
C GLY A 38 -16.49 -9.05 -4.84
N THR A 39 -16.59 -7.76 -4.54
CA THR A 39 -15.49 -6.79 -4.71
C THR A 39 -14.42 -6.90 -3.63
N VAL A 40 -13.17 -6.60 -3.98
CA VAL A 40 -12.09 -6.40 -3.00
C VAL A 40 -11.94 -4.90 -2.73
N ILE A 41 -12.09 -4.50 -1.48
CA ILE A 41 -11.89 -3.13 -1.01
C ILE A 41 -10.48 -3.03 -0.43
N MET A 42 -9.64 -2.17 -0.99
CA MET A 42 -8.29 -1.93 -0.50
C MET A 42 -8.33 -0.74 0.47
N ASN A 43 -8.15 -1.01 1.77
CA ASN A 43 -8.04 0.01 2.81
C ASN A 43 -6.61 0.57 2.83
N HIS A 44 -6.20 1.22 1.75
CA HIS A 44 -4.96 1.97 1.74
C HIS A 44 -5.30 3.46 1.82
N PRO A 45 -5.37 4.06 3.03
CA PRO A 45 -5.63 5.48 3.15
C PRO A 45 -4.49 6.23 2.43
N PRO A 46 -4.80 7.14 1.49
CA PRO A 46 -3.77 7.93 0.85
C PRO A 46 -3.00 8.69 1.93
N GLN A 47 -1.67 8.58 1.91
CA GLN A 47 -0.85 9.33 2.87
C GLN A 47 -1.12 10.82 2.69
N SER A 48 -1.44 11.50 3.80
CA SER A 48 -1.65 12.95 3.81
C SER A 48 -0.47 13.66 3.13
N VAL A 49 -0.77 14.59 2.21
CA VAL A 49 0.26 15.38 1.50
C VAL A 49 1.18 16.08 2.49
N TYR A 50 0.64 16.58 3.62
CA TYR A 50 1.43 17.18 4.69
C TYR A 50 2.42 16.19 5.30
N GLN A 51 1.99 14.97 5.58
CA GLN A 51 2.86 13.92 6.12
C GLN A 51 3.99 13.58 5.14
N GLN A 52 3.69 13.52 3.83
CA GLN A 52 4.71 13.27 2.81
C GLN A 52 5.76 14.39 2.76
N VAL A 53 5.34 15.66 2.85
CA VAL A 53 6.27 16.79 2.87
C VAL A 53 7.15 16.74 4.12
N ILE A 54 6.58 16.46 5.29
CA ILE A 54 7.32 16.33 6.55
C ILE A 54 8.39 15.22 6.45
N GLU A 55 8.02 14.03 5.97
CA GLU A 55 8.97 12.92 5.83
C GLU A 55 10.06 13.22 4.78
N LYS A 56 9.71 13.83 3.65
CA LYS A 56 10.69 14.21 2.62
C LYS A 56 11.67 15.30 3.10
N THR A 57 11.23 16.20 3.98
CA THR A 57 12.05 17.33 4.47
C THR A 57 12.87 17.00 5.71
N LYS A 58 12.53 15.95 6.48
CA LYS A 58 13.28 15.48 7.66
C LYS A 58 14.78 15.33 7.42
N GLY A 59 15.16 14.64 6.34
CA GLY A 59 16.56 14.39 6.02
C GLY A 59 17.32 15.66 5.62
N ALA A 60 16.67 16.57 4.90
CA ALA A 60 17.25 17.86 4.51
C ALA A 60 17.47 18.75 5.74
N PHE A 61 16.48 18.84 6.64
CA PHE A 61 16.59 19.58 7.89
C PHE A 61 17.78 19.10 8.74
N PHE A 62 17.92 17.78 8.92
CA PHE A 62 19.02 17.21 9.67
C PHE A 62 20.39 17.58 9.06
N ARG A 63 20.54 17.44 7.75
CA ARG A 63 21.79 17.79 7.04
C ARG A 63 22.13 19.27 7.22
N THR A 64 21.15 20.17 7.11
CA THR A 64 21.36 21.60 7.31
C THR A 64 21.77 21.95 8.74
N GLN A 65 21.19 21.30 9.76
CA GLN A 65 21.60 21.51 11.16
C GLN A 65 23.06 21.07 11.40
N VAL A 66 23.45 19.92 10.85
CA VAL A 66 24.84 19.43 10.95
C VAL A 66 25.80 20.40 10.26
N LEU A 67 25.48 20.84 9.04
CA LEU A 67 26.31 21.81 8.31
C LEU A 67 26.41 23.16 9.04
N SER A 68 25.29 23.68 9.55
CA SER A 68 25.28 24.93 10.32
C SER A 68 26.16 24.82 11.57
N SER A 69 26.12 23.68 12.27
CA SER A 69 26.95 23.42 13.44
C SER A 69 28.44 23.27 13.09
N ALA A 70 28.74 22.73 11.90
CA ALA A 70 30.11 22.59 11.41
C ALA A 70 30.73 23.94 10.98
N VAL A 71 29.93 24.84 10.41
CA VAL A 71 30.35 26.19 9.99
C VAL A 71 30.43 27.17 11.17
N ALA A 72 29.69 26.93 12.26
CA ALA A 72 29.73 27.76 13.46
C ALA A 72 30.96 27.50 14.36
N LYS A 73 31.87 26.61 13.97
CA LYS A 73 33.19 26.38 14.59
C LYS A 73 34.27 27.05 13.76
#